data_AF-A0A6N9CPJ1-F1
#
_entry.id   AF-A0A6N9CPJ1-F1
#
_cell.length_a   1.000
_cell.length_b   1.000
_cell.length_c   1.000
_cell.angle_alpha   90.00
_cell.angle_beta   90.00
_cell.angle_gamma   90.00
#
_symmetry.space_group_name_H-M   'P 1'
#
loop_
_entity.id
_entity.type
_entity.pdbx_description
1 polymer ?
#
loop_
_entity_poly.entity_id
_entity_poly.type
_entity_poly.pdbx_seq_one_letter_code
_entity_poly.pdbx_strand_id
1 'polypeptide(L)'
;MAIFLIWATRMKTTIELPDELLEQARRVAQREGATLRRLVEEGLQRSLEARRKAVRQELDFPSYGGSGLTAEFRGAPWNRLRDEIYREHGA
;
A
#
# COMPACT_ATOMS: atom_id res chain seq x y z
N MET A 1 22.62 1.98 26.82
CA MET A 1 21.75 3.14 27.10
C MET A 1 20.33 2.80 26.64
N ALA A 2 19.61 2.00 27.42
CA ALA A 2 18.31 1.42 27.06
C ALA A 2 17.23 1.94 28.02
N ILE A 3 16.94 3.24 27.94
CA ILE A 3 15.89 3.89 28.74
C ILE A 3 14.57 4.00 27.97
N PHE A 4 14.57 3.75 26.64
CA PHE A 4 13.37 3.88 25.81
C PHE A 4 12.37 2.71 25.91
N LEU A 5 12.73 1.59 26.53
CA LEU A 5 11.90 0.36 26.52
C LEU A 5 10.81 0.32 27.61
N ILE A 6 10.76 1.28 28.54
CA ILE A 6 9.74 1.34 29.61
C ILE A 6 8.54 2.24 29.22
N TRP A 7 8.64 3.04 28.14
CA TRP A 7 7.55 3.91 27.66
C TRP A 7 6.59 3.26 26.66
N ALA A 8 6.62 1.93 26.50
CA ALA A 8 5.54 1.20 25.82
C ALA A 8 4.27 1.10 26.70
N THR A 9 4.03 2.11 27.54
CA THR A 9 2.88 2.27 28.43
C THR A 9 1.79 3.00 27.65
N ARG A 10 0.75 2.24 27.28
CA ARG A 10 -0.52 2.68 26.66
C ARG A 10 -0.78 4.20 26.75
N MET A 11 -0.35 4.95 25.74
CA MET A 11 -0.58 6.40 25.72
C MET A 11 -2.07 6.69 25.55
N LYS A 12 -2.53 7.73 26.25
CA LYS A 12 -3.85 8.34 25.99
C LYS A 12 -3.64 9.47 25.00
N THR A 13 -4.25 9.32 23.82
CA THR A 13 -4.28 10.37 22.81
C THR A 13 -5.66 11.00 22.81
N THR A 14 -5.70 12.32 22.84
CA THR A 14 -6.93 13.10 22.61
C THR A 14 -6.88 13.58 21.16
N ILE A 15 -7.94 13.30 20.40
CA ILE A 15 -8.10 13.73 19.02
C ILE A 15 -9.45 14.40 18.87
N GLU A 16 -9.50 15.51 18.15
CA GLU A 16 -10.75 16.18 17.79
C GLU A 16 -11.36 15.46 16.58
N LEU A 17 -12.63 15.07 16.68
CA LEU A 17 -13.38 14.41 15.60
C LEU A 17 -14.71 15.13 15.39
N PRO A 18 -15.20 15.26 14.14
CA PRO A 18 -16.56 15.72 13.89
C PRO A 18 -17.57 14.81 14.60
N ASP A 19 -18.61 15.41 15.21
CA ASP A 19 -19.63 14.67 15.97
C ASP A 19 -20.30 13.57 15.14
N GLU A 20 -20.63 13.87 13.88
CA GLU A 20 -21.23 12.90 12.97
C GLU A 20 -20.34 11.68 12.73
N LEU A 21 -19.01 11.87 12.68
CA LEU A 21 -18.05 10.78 12.51
C LEU A 21 -17.91 9.97 13.79
N LEU A 22 -17.89 10.63 14.94
CA LEU A 22 -17.87 9.97 16.26
C LEU A 22 -19.10 9.08 16.44
N GLU A 23 -20.28 9.55 16.09
CA GLU A 23 -21.52 8.79 16.18
C GLU A 23 -21.56 7.60 15.21
N GLN A 24 -21.06 7.78 13.99
CA GLN A 24 -20.89 6.66 13.05
C GLN A 24 -19.94 5.59 13.62
N ALA A 25 -18.78 6.01 14.13
CA ALA A 25 -17.80 5.10 14.72
C ALA A 25 -18.36 4.36 15.94
N ARG A 26 -19.12 5.03 16.81
CA ARG A 26 -19.80 4.39 17.97
C ARG A 26 -20.81 3.34 17.54
N ARG A 27 -21.63 3.62 16.52
CA ARG A 27 -22.61 2.66 16.00
C ARG A 27 -21.93 1.42 15.43
N VAL A 28 -20.84 1.58 14.68
CA VAL A 28 -20.06 0.45 14.16
C VAL A 28 -19.48 -0.38 15.31
N ALA A 29 -18.81 0.27 16.26
CA ALA A 29 -18.22 -0.41 17.41
C ALA A 29 -19.27 -1.22 18.21
N GLN A 30 -20.46 -0.64 18.46
CA GLN A 30 -21.55 -1.35 19.13
C GLN A 30 -22.04 -2.56 18.33
N ARG A 31 -22.26 -2.41 17.02
CA ARG A 31 -22.71 -3.50 16.15
C ARG A 31 -21.71 -4.66 16.09
N GLU A 32 -20.43 -4.38 16.19
CA GLU A 32 -19.35 -5.37 16.14
C GLU A 32 -18.94 -5.91 17.51
N GLY A 33 -19.56 -5.45 18.61
CA GLY A 33 -19.14 -5.80 19.97
C GLY A 33 -17.73 -5.31 20.32
N ALA A 34 -17.26 -4.26 19.64
CA ALA A 34 -15.94 -3.67 19.79
C ALA A 34 -15.99 -2.35 20.59
N THR A 35 -14.82 -1.84 20.97
CA THR A 35 -14.71 -0.49 21.57
C THR A 35 -14.38 0.55 20.50
N LEU A 36 -14.79 1.80 20.71
CA LEU A 36 -14.39 2.92 19.86
C LEU A 36 -12.86 3.03 19.74
N ARG A 37 -12.13 2.78 20.85
CA ARG A 37 -10.67 2.74 20.86
C ARG A 37 -10.14 1.72 19.85
N ARG A 38 -10.66 0.49 19.88
CA ARG A 38 -10.24 -0.58 18.96
C ARG A 38 -10.51 -0.18 17.51
N LEU A 39 -11.68 0.38 17.22
CA LEU A 39 -12.02 0.84 15.87
C LEU A 39 -11.06 1.93 15.36
N VAL A 40 -10.69 2.89 16.22
CA VAL A 40 -9.71 3.93 15.90
C VAL A 40 -8.31 3.36 15.68
N GLU A 41 -7.87 2.42 16.53
CA GLU A 41 -6.58 1.74 16.39
C GLU A 41 -6.49 0.96 15.07
N GLU A 42 -7.53 0.19 14.73
CA GLU A 42 -7.59 -0.55 13.47
C GLU A 42 -7.58 0.38 12.25
N GLY A 43 -8.37 1.47 12.29
CA GLY A 43 -8.39 2.46 11.22
C GLY A 43 -7.02 3.12 11.01
N LEU A 44 -6.34 3.49 12.10
CA LEU A 44 -5.00 4.07 12.05
C LEU A 44 -3.99 3.08 11.49
N GLN A 45 -4.03 1.81 11.92
CA GLN A 45 -3.14 0.77 11.40
C GLN A 45 -3.31 0.58 9.89
N ARG A 46 -4.55 0.42 9.41
CA ARG A 46 -4.85 0.28 7.97
C ARG A 46 -4.37 1.49 7.16
N SER A 47 -4.56 2.69 7.71
CA SER A 47 -4.11 3.95 7.11
C SER A 47 -2.59 4.03 6.95
N LEU A 48 -1.84 3.53 7.94
CA LEU A 48 -0.38 3.45 7.88
C LEU A 48 0.10 2.36 6.91
N GLU A 49 -0.54 1.18 6.91
CA GLU A 49 -0.23 0.10 5.99
C GLU A 49 -0.45 0.51 4.53
N ALA A 50 -1.55 1.21 4.23
CA ALA A 50 -1.84 1.72 2.90
C ALA A 50 -0.72 2.66 2.40
N ARG A 51 -0.22 3.56 3.28
CA ARG A 51 0.90 4.45 2.95
C ARG A 51 2.20 3.69 2.75
N ARG A 52 2.49 2.68 3.58
CA ARG A 52 3.67 1.82 3.39
C ARG A 52 3.63 1.09 2.05
N LYS A 53 2.47 0.57 1.65
CA LYS A 53 2.28 -0.09 0.35
C LYS A 53 2.41 0.89 -0.81
N ALA A 54 1.85 2.08 -0.70
CA ALA A 54 1.97 3.12 -1.73
C ALA A 54 3.43 3.57 -1.96
N VAL A 55 4.28 3.49 -0.94
CA VAL A 55 5.70 3.90 -1.00
C VAL A 55 6.60 2.82 -1.63
N ARG A 56 6.10 1.59 -1.86
CA ARG A 56 6.91 0.55 -2.50
C ARG A 56 6.04 -0.55 -3.13
N GLN A 57 5.60 -0.30 -4.35
CA GLN A 57 5.48 -1.38 -5.32
C GLN A 57 6.51 -1.12 -6.40
N GLU A 58 7.69 -1.69 -6.20
CA GLU A 58 8.58 -1.97 -7.31
C GLU A 58 7.81 -2.93 -8.21
N LEU A 59 7.46 -2.48 -9.41
CA LEU A 59 6.74 -3.32 -10.36
C LEU A 59 7.71 -4.43 -10.78
N ASP A 60 7.43 -5.65 -10.33
CA ASP A 60 8.12 -6.83 -10.82
C ASP A 60 7.61 -7.12 -12.24
N PHE A 61 8.49 -6.92 -13.22
CA PHE A 61 8.26 -7.27 -14.62
C PHE A 61 9.06 -8.54 -14.93
N PRO A 62 8.55 -9.72 -14.54
CA PRO A 62 9.24 -10.97 -14.82
C PRO A 62 9.40 -11.12 -16.34
N SER A 63 10.62 -11.41 -16.76
CA SER A 63 10.91 -11.68 -18.16
C SER A 63 10.72 -13.15 -18.45
N TYR A 64 10.07 -13.45 -19.58
CA TYR A 64 9.87 -14.82 -20.02
C TYR A 64 11.09 -15.28 -20.83
N GLY A 65 11.68 -16.42 -20.46
CA GLY A 65 12.75 -17.07 -21.23
C GLY A 65 14.09 -16.32 -21.29
N GLY A 66 14.32 -15.32 -20.43
CA GLY A 66 15.54 -14.50 -20.46
C GLY A 66 15.62 -13.51 -19.29
N SER A 67 16.46 -12.47 -19.44
CA SER A 67 16.67 -11.40 -18.45
C SER A 67 16.08 -10.04 -18.89
N GLY A 68 15.10 -10.08 -19.80
CA GLY A 68 14.42 -8.89 -20.32
C GLY A 68 15.02 -8.39 -21.63
N LEU A 69 15.18 -7.07 -21.76
CA LEU A 69 15.60 -6.41 -22.99
C LEU A 69 16.99 -6.88 -23.44
N THR A 70 17.07 -7.48 -24.62
CA THR A 70 18.35 -7.92 -25.20
C THR A 70 19.18 -6.73 -25.73
N ALA A 71 20.47 -6.96 -25.94
CA ALA A 71 21.39 -5.92 -26.41
C ALA A 71 20.99 -5.35 -27.79
N GLU A 72 20.40 -6.17 -28.67
CA GLU A 72 19.95 -5.78 -30.01
C GLU A 72 18.89 -4.65 -29.99
N PHE A 73 18.03 -4.66 -28.96
CA PHE A 73 16.91 -3.75 -28.84
C PHE A 73 17.18 -2.57 -27.89
N ARG A 74 18.39 -2.49 -27.33
CA ARG A 74 18.79 -1.39 -26.45
C ARG A 74 18.85 -0.07 -27.21
N GLY A 75 17.97 0.87 -26.84
CA GLY A 75 17.88 2.17 -27.52
C GLY A 75 17.18 2.13 -28.88
N ALA A 76 16.56 1.00 -29.24
CA ALA A 76 15.74 0.92 -30.45
C ALA A 76 14.50 1.84 -30.33
N PRO A 77 14.07 2.47 -31.44
CA PRO A 77 12.84 3.24 -31.45
C PRO A 77 11.62 2.33 -31.27
N TRP A 78 10.53 2.88 -30.73
CA TRP A 78 9.34 2.13 -30.35
C TRP A 78 8.71 1.32 -31.50
N ASN A 79 8.71 1.86 -32.72
CA ASN A 79 8.19 1.15 -33.89
C ASN A 79 8.92 -0.18 -34.13
N ARG A 80 10.26 -0.20 -34.06
CA ARG A 80 11.04 -1.42 -34.24
C ARG A 80 10.73 -2.46 -33.15
N LEU A 81 10.62 -2.01 -31.90
CA LEU A 81 10.25 -2.89 -30.77
C LEU A 81 8.84 -3.48 -30.96
N ARG A 82 7.88 -2.65 -31.37
CA ARG A 82 6.51 -3.09 -31.61
C ARG A 82 6.43 -4.08 -32.77
N ASP A 83 7.07 -3.77 -33.90
CA ASP A 83 7.03 -4.62 -35.08
C ASP A 83 7.68 -5.99 -34.80
N GLU A 84 8.70 -6.02 -33.93
CA GLU A 84 9.30 -7.25 -33.39
C GLU A 84 8.32 -8.08 -32.53
N ILE A 85 7.65 -7.43 -31.57
CA ILE A 85 6.68 -8.09 -30.67
C ILE A 85 5.56 -8.77 -31.48
N TYR A 86 5.13 -8.15 -32.58
CA TYR A 86 4.04 -8.64 -33.43
C TYR A 86 4.49 -9.39 -34.68
N ARG A 87 5.79 -9.70 -34.84
CA ARG A 87 6.36 -10.28 -36.08
C ARG A 87 5.57 -11.49 -36.61
N GLU A 88 4.99 -12.28 -35.72
CA GLU A 88 4.24 -13.51 -36.06
C GLU A 88 2.75 -13.47 -35.69
N HIS A 89 2.26 -12.36 -35.13
CA HIS A 89 0.90 -12.25 -34.59
C HIS A 89 -0.03 -11.34 -35.41
N GLY A 90 0.45 -10.77 -36.52
CA GLY A 90 -0.33 -9.90 -37.41
C GLY A 90 -0.57 -8.51 -36.80
N ALA A 91 -0.46 -7.46 -37.63
CA ALA A 91 -0.79 -6.08 -37.28
C ALA A 91 -2.27 -5.78 -37.50
#